data_AF-A0A3S0ACJ6-F1
#
_entry.id   AF-A0A3S0ACJ6-F1
#
_cell.length_a   1.000
_cell.length_b   1.000
_cell.length_c   1.000
_cell.angle_alpha   90.00
_cell.angle_beta   90.00
_cell.angle_gamma   90.00
#
_symmetry.space_group_name_H-M   'P 1'
#
loop_
_entity.id
_entity.type
_entity.pdbx_description
1 polymer ?
#
loop_
_entity_poly.entity_id
_entity_poly.type
_entity_poly.pdbx_seq_one_letter_code
_entity_poly.pdbx_strand_id
1 'polypeptide(L)'
;MPLIPEEPQIHESAQGPRATPASGRTAPTPRPVPGPRPAAPSRPGRPGPQRPAPTQRTPRDVAAPKPGPSAPASRAASSNPQIQLIPASAEGALDAAEEAVDLLLESGRAPGDVLVVTTGDPHPWAEHELSFGEASYWAQHDARDDVFYTDATKASRVAARPVVVVAVNGGTDAAAATVLPLAHSRAENLLIVCGDPKKINSVLGAGV
;
A
#
# COMPACT_ATOMS: atom_id res chain seq x y z
N MET A 1 -18.06 8.85 69.93
CA MET A 1 -18.32 7.82 68.90
C MET A 1 -19.30 8.39 67.90
N PRO A 2 -18.90 8.70 66.66
CA PRO A 2 -19.83 9.12 65.63
C PRO A 2 -20.40 7.93 64.85
N LEU A 3 -21.67 8.09 64.46
CA LEU A 3 -22.55 7.11 63.84
C LEU A 3 -22.27 7.00 62.33
N ILE A 4 -22.36 5.76 61.86
CA ILE A 4 -22.34 5.25 60.47
C ILE A 4 -23.10 6.10 59.43
N PRO A 5 -22.63 6.19 58.17
CA PRO A 5 -23.38 6.75 57.05
C PRO A 5 -24.44 5.80 56.49
N GLU A 6 -25.59 6.39 56.16
CA GLU A 6 -26.71 5.82 55.41
C GLU A 6 -26.29 5.42 53.98
N GLU A 7 -26.57 4.16 53.62
CA GLU A 7 -26.38 3.62 52.26
C GLU A 7 -27.73 3.66 51.53
N PRO A 8 -27.84 4.26 50.33
CA PRO A 8 -29.12 4.36 49.63
C PRO A 8 -29.51 3.02 48.99
N GLN A 9 -30.71 2.55 49.36
CA GLN A 9 -31.35 1.35 48.82
C GLN A 9 -31.64 1.51 47.31
N ILE A 10 -30.93 0.75 46.49
CA ILE A 10 -31.25 0.56 45.07
C ILE A 10 -32.48 -0.36 44.94
N HIS A 11 -33.55 0.19 44.37
CA HIS A 11 -34.81 -0.50 44.15
C HIS A 11 -34.69 -1.53 43.03
N GLU A 12 -35.04 -2.78 43.36
CA GLU A 12 -35.23 -3.92 42.47
C GLU A 12 -36.30 -3.58 41.42
N SER A 13 -35.85 -3.32 40.19
CA SER A 13 -36.74 -3.12 39.05
C SER A 13 -36.96 -4.44 38.31
N ALA A 14 -38.15 -4.99 38.55
CA ALA A 14 -39.05 -5.61 37.59
C ALA A 14 -38.48 -6.68 36.63
N GLN A 15 -38.80 -7.91 37.01
CA GLN A 15 -39.09 -9.07 36.18
C GLN A 15 -39.81 -8.74 34.85
N GLY A 16 -39.21 -9.13 33.73
CA GLY A 16 -39.85 -9.24 32.41
C GLY A 16 -39.84 -10.69 31.91
N PRO A 17 -40.94 -11.24 31.36
CA PRO A 17 -41.01 -12.66 31.04
C PRO A 17 -40.70 -13.00 29.57
N ARG A 18 -40.08 -14.18 29.44
CA ARG A 18 -40.25 -15.22 28.41
C ARG A 18 -39.47 -15.09 27.09
N ALA A 19 -38.52 -16.02 26.98
CA ALA A 19 -37.86 -16.46 25.77
C ALA A 19 -38.83 -17.08 24.74
N THR A 20 -38.64 -16.70 23.48
CA THR A 20 -39.11 -17.42 22.29
C THR A 20 -37.92 -18.17 21.67
N PRO A 21 -38.03 -19.46 21.31
CA PRO A 21 -37.04 -20.10 20.46
C PRO A 21 -37.42 -19.86 18.99
N ALA A 22 -36.56 -19.19 18.23
CA ALA A 22 -36.67 -19.14 16.78
C ALA A 22 -35.85 -20.29 16.16
N SER A 23 -36.56 -21.18 15.48
CA SER A 23 -36.04 -22.18 14.55
C SER A 23 -35.17 -21.57 13.46
N GLY A 24 -34.15 -22.32 13.02
CA GLY A 24 -33.62 -22.18 11.66
C GLY A 24 -32.11 -22.04 11.54
N ARG A 25 -31.32 -22.94 12.14
CA ARG A 25 -29.90 -23.10 11.78
C ARG A 25 -29.83 -23.99 10.53
N THR A 26 -29.92 -23.40 9.34
CA THR A 26 -29.50 -24.07 8.11
C THR A 26 -27.98 -24.09 8.06
N ALA A 27 -27.41 -25.26 8.28
CA ALA A 27 -25.98 -25.51 8.07
C ALA A 27 -25.66 -25.32 6.57
N PRO A 28 -24.58 -24.61 6.19
CA PRO A 28 -24.12 -24.60 4.82
C PRO A 28 -23.50 -25.97 4.49
N THR A 29 -24.09 -26.66 3.53
CA THR A 29 -23.54 -27.88 2.92
C THR A 29 -22.13 -27.57 2.38
N PRO A 30 -21.09 -28.34 2.74
CA PRO A 30 -19.75 -28.12 2.21
C PRO A 30 -19.74 -28.35 0.70
N ARG A 31 -19.21 -27.38 -0.06
CA ARG A 31 -18.99 -27.51 -1.51
C ARG A 31 -17.92 -28.58 -1.76
N PRO A 32 -18.06 -29.42 -2.80
CA PRO A 32 -17.00 -30.31 -3.25
C PRO A 32 -15.77 -29.50 -3.68
N VAL A 33 -14.63 -29.77 -3.04
CA VAL A 33 -13.32 -29.27 -3.48
C VAL A 33 -12.93 -29.95 -4.80
N PRO A 34 -12.57 -29.19 -5.85
CA PRO A 34 -11.92 -29.75 -7.04
C PRO A 34 -10.60 -30.43 -6.66
N GLY A 35 -10.51 -31.73 -6.92
CA GLY A 35 -9.31 -32.53 -6.64
C GLY A 35 -8.07 -32.06 -7.42
N PRO A 36 -6.87 -32.53 -7.01
CA PRO A 36 -5.62 -32.14 -7.63
C PRO A 36 -5.54 -32.62 -9.08
N ARG A 37 -5.20 -31.69 -9.98
CA ARG A 37 -4.96 -31.97 -11.41
C ARG A 37 -3.65 -32.78 -11.56
N PRO A 38 -3.63 -33.88 -12.32
CA PRO A 38 -2.39 -34.58 -12.64
C PRO A 38 -1.41 -33.69 -13.41
N ALA A 39 -0.14 -33.70 -13.01
CA ALA A 39 0.95 -33.02 -13.71
C ALA A 39 1.19 -33.65 -15.09
N ALA A 40 1.32 -32.81 -16.11
CA ALA A 40 1.71 -33.24 -17.45
C ALA A 40 3.19 -33.70 -17.47
N PRO A 41 3.54 -34.74 -18.23
CA PRO A 41 4.92 -35.22 -18.31
C PRO A 41 5.82 -34.23 -19.05
N SER A 42 7.05 -34.09 -18.55
CA SER A 42 8.12 -33.29 -19.15
C SER A 42 8.45 -33.80 -20.56
N ARG A 43 8.47 -32.88 -21.54
CA ARG A 43 8.87 -33.17 -22.91
C ARG A 43 10.39 -33.46 -22.96
N PRO A 44 10.83 -34.55 -23.62
CA PRO A 44 12.25 -34.83 -23.82
C PRO A 44 12.95 -33.74 -24.64
N GLY A 45 14.14 -33.33 -24.17
CA GLY A 45 15.00 -32.34 -24.80
C GLY A 45 15.47 -32.77 -26.19
N ARG A 46 15.51 -31.82 -27.12
CA ARG A 46 16.06 -32.02 -28.46
C ARG A 46 17.52 -31.49 -28.48
N PRO A 47 18.51 -32.31 -28.88
CA PRO A 47 19.89 -31.86 -29.01
C PRO A 47 20.03 -30.83 -30.13
N GLY A 48 20.55 -29.65 -29.81
CA GLY A 48 20.97 -28.65 -30.80
C GLY A 48 22.38 -28.97 -31.34
N PRO A 49 22.63 -28.86 -32.65
CA PRO A 49 23.96 -29.04 -33.19
C PRO A 49 24.86 -27.81 -32.98
N GLN A 50 26.16 -28.13 -32.84
CA GLN A 50 27.27 -27.27 -32.45
C GLN A 50 27.65 -26.19 -33.48
N ARG A 51 28.20 -25.09 -32.96
CA ARG A 51 28.84 -23.97 -33.66
C ARG A 51 30.18 -24.38 -34.31
N PRO A 52 30.56 -23.77 -35.43
CA PRO A 52 31.98 -23.46 -35.68
C PRO A 52 32.25 -21.96 -35.84
N ALA A 53 33.49 -21.59 -35.51
CA ALA A 53 34.06 -20.25 -35.43
C ALA A 53 34.78 -19.83 -36.76
N PRO A 54 35.49 -18.69 -36.87
CA PRO A 54 35.35 -17.74 -37.99
C PRO A 54 36.57 -17.65 -38.94
N THR A 55 36.38 -17.09 -40.15
CA THR A 55 37.50 -16.54 -40.96
C THR A 55 37.07 -15.50 -42.02
N GLN A 56 37.49 -14.24 -41.78
CA GLN A 56 38.06 -13.22 -42.68
C GLN A 56 37.80 -13.25 -44.22
N ARG A 57 37.18 -12.19 -44.78
CA ARG A 57 37.78 -11.19 -45.72
C ARG A 57 36.72 -10.26 -46.34
N THR A 58 37.00 -8.95 -46.32
CA THR A 58 36.33 -7.79 -46.97
C THR A 58 36.70 -7.63 -48.47
N PRO A 59 36.25 -6.62 -49.27
CA PRO A 59 35.15 -5.61 -49.17
C PRO A 59 34.31 -5.39 -50.47
N ARG A 60 33.37 -4.41 -50.43
CA ARG A 60 32.48 -3.81 -51.48
C ARG A 60 31.12 -4.50 -51.59
N ASP A 61 29.96 -3.86 -51.66
CA ASP A 61 29.58 -2.53 -52.14
C ASP A 61 28.26 -2.07 -51.46
N VAL A 62 27.91 -0.80 -51.67
CA VAL A 62 26.89 0.05 -51.04
C VAL A 62 25.44 -0.43 -51.19
N ALA A 63 24.67 -0.47 -50.10
CA ALA A 63 23.20 -0.28 -50.11
C ALA A 63 22.61 0.03 -48.72
N ALA A 64 22.05 1.24 -48.59
CA ALA A 64 21.08 1.81 -47.64
C ALA A 64 20.68 1.04 -46.34
N PRO A 65 20.73 1.68 -45.15
CA PRO A 65 20.13 1.12 -43.93
C PRO A 65 18.61 1.38 -43.90
N LYS A 66 17.82 0.32 -43.80
CA LYS A 66 16.42 0.39 -43.32
C LYS A 66 16.45 0.64 -41.80
N PRO A 67 15.70 1.61 -41.26
CA PRO A 67 15.56 1.77 -39.82
C PRO A 67 14.66 0.64 -39.29
N GLY A 68 15.27 -0.32 -38.59
CA GLY A 68 14.53 -1.22 -37.70
C GLY A 68 14.06 -0.43 -36.48
N PRO A 69 12.88 -0.73 -35.90
CA PRO A 69 12.36 0.01 -34.76
C PRO A 69 13.33 -0.15 -33.59
N SER A 70 13.94 0.97 -33.20
CA SER A 70 14.74 1.10 -32.00
C SER A 70 13.94 0.51 -30.83
N ALA A 71 14.47 -0.53 -30.21
CA ALA A 71 14.11 -0.83 -28.83
C ALA A 71 14.25 0.47 -28.04
N PRO A 72 13.26 0.88 -27.22
CA PRO A 72 13.39 2.11 -26.47
C PRO A 72 14.66 1.99 -25.64
N ALA A 73 15.62 2.86 -25.94
CA ALA A 73 16.76 3.08 -25.10
C ALA A 73 16.20 3.29 -23.70
N SER A 74 16.63 2.46 -22.75
CA SER A 74 16.43 2.71 -21.33
C SER A 74 16.98 4.10 -21.07
N ARG A 75 16.08 5.11 -21.08
CA ARG A 75 16.35 6.39 -20.47
C ARG A 75 16.83 6.01 -19.09
N ALA A 76 18.09 6.29 -18.79
CA ALA A 76 18.51 6.45 -17.41
C ALA A 76 17.57 7.52 -16.86
N ALA A 77 16.50 7.05 -16.21
CA ALA A 77 15.42 7.89 -15.79
C ALA A 77 16.00 8.84 -14.75
N SER A 78 15.70 10.12 -14.90
CA SER A 78 15.77 11.07 -13.80
C SER A 78 15.20 10.37 -12.56
N SER A 79 16.00 10.28 -11.51
CA SER A 79 15.79 9.49 -10.28
C SER A 79 14.68 10.05 -9.39
N ASN A 80 13.64 10.62 -9.99
CA ASN A 80 12.55 11.26 -9.29
C ASN A 80 11.29 10.40 -9.42
N PRO A 81 10.60 10.10 -8.31
CA PRO A 81 9.38 9.31 -8.38
C PRO A 81 8.33 10.00 -9.26
N GLN A 82 7.55 9.20 -9.98
CA GLN A 82 6.35 9.68 -10.63
C GLN A 82 5.37 10.15 -9.55
N ILE A 83 4.79 11.34 -9.73
CA ILE A 83 3.75 11.85 -8.81
C ILE A 83 2.38 11.67 -9.46
N GLN A 84 1.45 11.08 -8.71
CA GLN A 84 0.04 10.95 -9.07
C GLN A 84 -0.81 11.66 -8.01
N LEU A 85 -1.73 12.51 -8.45
CA LEU A 85 -2.68 13.21 -7.59
C LEU A 85 -4.07 12.58 -7.72
N ILE A 86 -4.67 12.20 -6.59
CA ILE A 86 -6.06 11.75 -6.49
C ILE A 86 -6.86 12.82 -5.74
N PRO A 87 -7.71 13.60 -6.42
CA PRO A 87 -8.52 14.62 -5.78
C PRO A 87 -9.48 14.02 -4.75
N ALA A 88 -9.40 14.47 -3.50
CA ALA A 88 -10.30 14.09 -2.42
C ALA A 88 -10.49 15.27 -1.43
N SER A 89 -11.58 15.30 -0.66
CA SER A 89 -11.67 16.20 0.49
C SER A 89 -10.75 15.72 1.61
N ALA A 90 -10.56 16.51 2.66
CA ALA A 90 -9.78 16.06 3.82
C ALA A 90 -10.42 14.82 4.47
N GLU A 91 -11.75 14.78 4.57
CA GLU A 91 -12.49 13.67 5.16
C GLU A 91 -12.42 12.40 4.30
N GLY A 92 -12.43 12.55 2.97
CA GLY A 92 -12.34 11.41 2.03
C GLY A 92 -10.94 11.04 1.57
N ALA A 93 -9.90 11.74 2.05
CA ALA A 93 -8.53 11.48 1.60
C ALA A 93 -7.99 10.12 2.08
N LEU A 94 -8.45 9.65 3.24
CA LEU A 94 -8.09 8.34 3.77
C LEU A 94 -8.72 7.22 2.92
N ASP A 95 -10.03 7.27 2.70
CA ASP A 95 -10.74 6.32 1.83
C ASP A 95 -10.11 6.26 0.43
N ALA A 96 -9.80 7.42 -0.16
CA ALA A 96 -9.15 7.50 -1.47
C ALA A 96 -7.74 6.88 -1.47
N ALA A 97 -7.01 6.94 -0.35
CA ALA A 97 -5.72 6.29 -0.20
C ALA A 97 -5.87 4.77 -0.06
N GLU A 98 -6.87 4.29 0.68
CA GLU A 98 -7.17 2.85 0.80
C GLU A 98 -7.53 2.24 -0.55
N GLU A 99 -8.42 2.88 -1.32
CA GLU A 99 -8.77 2.46 -2.68
C GLU A 99 -7.54 2.45 -3.60
N ALA A 100 -6.63 3.42 -3.46
CA ALA A 100 -5.38 3.43 -4.23
C ALA A 100 -4.46 2.28 -3.84
N VAL A 101 -4.39 1.92 -2.56
CA VAL A 101 -3.65 0.74 -2.08
C VAL A 101 -4.26 -0.52 -2.66
N ASP A 102 -5.58 -0.69 -2.61
CA ASP A 102 -6.26 -1.87 -3.16
C ASP A 102 -5.96 -2.05 -4.64
N LEU A 103 -6.05 -0.99 -5.44
CA LEU A 103 -5.70 -1.04 -6.86
C LEU A 103 -4.23 -1.39 -7.11
N LEU A 104 -3.31 -0.92 -6.27
CA LEU A 104 -1.90 -1.29 -6.36
C LEU A 104 -1.71 -2.79 -6.10
N LEU A 105 -2.36 -3.33 -5.07
CA LEU A 105 -2.29 -4.75 -4.72
C LEU A 105 -2.94 -5.63 -5.82
N GLU A 106 -4.10 -5.24 -6.32
CA GLU A 106 -4.79 -5.90 -7.43
C GLU A 106 -3.94 -5.91 -8.72
N SER A 107 -3.14 -4.86 -8.95
CA SER A 107 -2.20 -4.80 -10.06
C SER A 107 -0.96 -5.70 -9.90
N GLY A 108 -0.84 -6.38 -8.75
CA GLY A 108 0.25 -7.31 -8.44
C GLY A 108 1.43 -6.66 -7.73
N ARG A 109 1.29 -5.45 -7.18
CA ARG A 109 2.31 -4.85 -6.33
C ARG A 109 2.44 -5.64 -5.02
N ALA A 110 3.67 -5.90 -4.58
CA ALA A 110 3.90 -6.53 -3.29
C ALA A 110 3.43 -5.60 -2.15
N PRO A 111 2.72 -6.09 -1.12
CA PRO A 111 2.32 -5.28 0.04
C PRO A 111 3.49 -4.56 0.71
N GLY A 112 4.61 -5.26 0.88
CA GLY A 112 5.88 -4.73 1.41
C GLY A 112 6.50 -3.56 0.62
N ASP A 113 6.03 -3.32 -0.59
CA ASP A 113 6.46 -2.20 -1.44
C ASP A 113 5.64 -0.92 -1.21
N VAL A 114 4.55 -0.99 -0.46
CA VAL A 114 3.58 0.10 -0.29
C VAL A 114 3.69 0.68 1.12
N LEU A 115 3.86 2.00 1.21
CA LEU A 115 3.83 2.77 2.44
C LEU A 115 2.68 3.77 2.38
N VAL A 116 1.85 3.83 3.40
CA VAL A 116 0.79 4.82 3.54
C VAL A 116 1.15 5.81 4.63
N VAL A 117 1.05 7.11 4.34
CA VAL A 117 1.32 8.20 5.28
C VAL A 117 0.07 9.07 5.44
N THR A 118 -0.41 9.27 6.66
CA THR A 118 -1.52 10.20 6.95
C THR A 118 -1.01 11.53 7.51
N THR A 119 -1.63 12.65 7.15
CA THR A 119 -1.24 13.98 7.67
C THR A 119 -2.06 14.45 8.86
N GLY A 120 -3.29 13.95 9.00
CA GLY A 120 -4.20 14.19 10.10
C GLY A 120 -4.22 13.01 11.07
N ASP A 121 -5.41 12.47 11.32
CA ASP A 121 -5.58 11.31 12.18
C ASP A 121 -4.84 10.08 11.61
N PRO A 122 -4.27 9.22 12.47
CA PRO A 122 -3.64 7.99 12.03
C PRO A 122 -4.67 7.03 11.44
N HIS A 123 -4.20 6.13 10.59
CA HIS A 123 -5.06 5.09 10.02
C HIS A 123 -5.58 4.14 11.12
N PRO A 124 -6.88 3.76 11.15
CA PRO A 124 -7.46 2.94 12.22
C PRO A 124 -6.74 1.60 12.44
N TRP A 125 -6.28 0.96 11.35
CA TRP A 125 -5.42 -0.23 11.45
C TRP A 125 -4.11 0.03 12.19
N ALA A 126 -3.42 1.15 11.90
CA ALA A 126 -2.18 1.52 12.58
C ALA A 126 -2.41 1.77 14.08
N GLU A 127 -3.51 2.43 14.45
CA GLU A 127 -3.90 2.62 15.85
C GLU A 127 -4.10 1.28 16.57
N HIS A 128 -4.82 0.36 15.92
CA HIS A 128 -5.07 -0.97 16.46
C HIS A 128 -3.77 -1.75 16.66
N GLU A 129 -2.90 -1.80 15.66
CA GLU A 129 -1.63 -2.53 15.74
C GLU A 129 -0.68 -1.94 16.79
N LEU A 130 -0.59 -0.61 16.87
CA LEU A 130 0.21 0.08 17.88
C LEU A 130 -0.26 -0.23 19.31
N SER A 131 -1.55 -0.53 19.50
CA SER A 131 -2.08 -0.91 20.82
C SER A 131 -1.49 -2.23 21.37
N PHE A 132 -0.95 -3.09 20.50
CA PHE A 132 -0.24 -4.32 20.89
C PHE A 132 1.24 -4.10 21.18
N GLY A 133 1.80 -2.94 20.84
CA GLY A 133 3.16 -2.55 21.18
C GLY A 133 3.89 -1.86 20.03
N GLU A 134 4.55 -0.74 20.35
CA GLU A 134 5.29 0.04 19.35
C GLU A 134 6.48 -0.76 18.78
N ALA A 135 7.22 -1.50 19.60
CA ALA A 135 8.38 -2.25 19.13
C ALA A 135 8.00 -3.35 18.11
N SER A 136 6.93 -4.10 18.37
CA SER A 136 6.41 -5.10 17.43
C SER A 136 5.87 -4.45 16.16
N TYR A 137 5.19 -3.32 16.27
CA TYR A 137 4.68 -2.59 15.11
C TYR A 137 5.82 -2.14 14.18
N TRP A 138 6.87 -1.53 14.73
CA TRP A 138 8.01 -1.11 13.91
C TRP A 138 8.82 -2.28 13.37
N ALA A 139 8.83 -3.45 14.02
CA ALA A 139 9.43 -4.64 13.44
C ALA A 139 8.71 -5.08 12.14
N GLN A 140 7.40 -4.82 12.00
CA GLN A 140 6.65 -5.07 10.75
C GLN A 140 7.16 -4.16 9.62
N HIS A 141 7.56 -2.91 9.94
CA HIS A 141 8.15 -2.00 8.96
C HIS A 141 9.45 -2.57 8.36
N ASP A 142 10.28 -3.16 9.22
CA ASP A 142 11.58 -3.73 8.84
C ASP A 142 11.40 -5.07 8.11
N ALA A 143 10.41 -5.86 8.48
CA ALA A 143 10.12 -7.16 7.87
C ALA A 143 9.65 -7.06 6.41
N ARG A 144 8.94 -5.98 6.05
CA ARG A 144 8.41 -5.76 4.68
C ARG A 144 7.48 -6.85 4.17
N ASP A 145 6.75 -7.50 5.07
CA ASP A 145 5.78 -8.54 4.69
C ASP A 145 4.41 -7.95 4.28
N ASP A 146 4.07 -6.75 4.74
CA ASP A 146 2.77 -6.11 4.52
C ASP A 146 2.86 -4.60 4.19
N VAL A 147 1.72 -4.02 3.79
CA VAL A 147 1.52 -2.57 3.68
C VAL A 147 1.79 -1.96 5.05
N PHE A 148 2.63 -0.93 5.07
CA PHE A 148 2.95 -0.24 6.31
C PHE A 148 2.26 1.12 6.34
N TYR A 149 1.65 1.43 7.47
CA TYR A 149 0.94 2.69 7.70
C TYR A 149 1.74 3.54 8.67
N THR A 150 1.73 4.85 8.52
CA THR A 150 2.36 5.75 9.47
C THR A 150 1.70 7.12 9.44
N ASP A 151 1.87 7.88 10.51
CA ASP A 151 1.43 9.26 10.59
C ASP A 151 2.59 10.24 10.29
N ALA A 152 2.23 11.49 10.01
CA ALA A 152 3.16 12.58 9.72
C ALA A 152 4.31 12.72 10.73
N THR A 153 4.07 12.46 12.02
CA THR A 153 5.06 12.67 13.08
C THR A 153 6.18 11.64 13.02
N LYS A 154 5.90 10.47 12.45
CA LYS A 154 6.81 9.33 12.32
C LYS A 154 7.34 9.14 10.89
N ALA A 155 6.91 9.96 9.94
CA ALA A 155 7.30 9.89 8.53
C ALA A 155 8.82 10.05 8.28
N SER A 156 9.57 10.65 9.21
CA SER A 156 11.03 10.72 9.10
C SER A 156 11.73 9.39 9.39
N ARG A 157 11.12 8.51 10.19
CA ARG A 157 11.68 7.21 10.62
C ARG A 157 11.53 6.11 9.59
N VAL A 158 10.51 6.17 8.74
CA VAL A 158 10.26 5.14 7.73
C VAL A 158 11.37 5.10 6.67
N ALA A 159 11.78 3.89 6.31
CA ALA A 159 12.67 3.63 5.19
C ALA A 159 11.92 3.77 3.84
N ALA A 160 12.69 3.99 2.78
CA ALA A 160 12.16 4.15 1.44
C ALA A 160 11.36 2.91 0.97
N ARG A 161 10.37 3.14 0.12
CA ARG A 161 9.52 2.12 -0.49
C ARG A 161 9.34 2.43 -1.98
N PRO A 162 9.18 1.40 -2.83
CA PRO A 162 8.84 1.60 -4.25
C PRO A 162 7.63 2.51 -4.46
N VAL A 163 6.62 2.41 -3.60
CA VAL A 163 5.42 3.25 -3.64
C VAL A 163 5.09 3.85 -2.29
N VAL A 164 4.82 5.15 -2.28
CA VAL A 164 4.29 5.87 -1.12
C VAL A 164 2.95 6.48 -1.49
N VAL A 165 1.96 6.26 -0.64
CA VAL A 165 0.62 6.86 -0.74
C VAL A 165 0.46 7.82 0.43
N VAL A 166 0.12 9.07 0.17
CA VAL A 166 -0.07 10.10 1.19
C VAL A 166 -1.54 10.50 1.23
N ALA A 167 -2.21 10.29 2.35
CA ALA A 167 -3.53 10.82 2.62
C ALA A 167 -3.41 12.17 3.32
N VAL A 168 -3.81 13.24 2.63
CA VAL A 168 -3.88 14.60 3.22
C VAL A 168 -5.20 14.76 3.96
N ASN A 169 -5.41 13.92 4.97
CA ASN A 169 -6.67 13.73 5.69
C ASN A 169 -6.89 14.73 6.85
N GLY A 170 -6.37 15.94 6.70
CA GLY A 170 -6.40 16.98 7.74
C GLY A 170 -5.01 17.38 8.21
N GLY A 171 -4.91 17.84 9.45
CA GLY A 171 -3.70 18.43 10.01
C GLY A 171 -3.38 19.83 9.47
N THR A 172 -2.33 20.44 10.02
CA THR A 172 -1.92 21.81 9.63
C THR A 172 -1.29 21.83 8.23
N ASP A 173 -1.37 22.96 7.54
CA ASP A 173 -0.69 23.12 6.24
C ASP A 173 0.84 22.96 6.37
N ALA A 174 1.41 23.33 7.53
CA ALA A 174 2.82 23.12 7.84
C ALA A 174 3.19 21.63 7.95
N ALA A 175 2.29 20.80 8.49
CA ALA A 175 2.49 19.35 8.53
C ALA A 175 2.52 18.77 7.10
N ALA A 176 1.57 19.15 6.25
CA ALA A 176 1.58 18.74 4.84
C ALA A 176 2.83 19.24 4.09
N ALA A 177 3.27 20.47 4.36
CA ALA A 177 4.50 21.06 3.81
C ALA A 177 5.78 20.33 4.23
N THR A 178 5.77 19.66 5.39
CA THR A 178 6.88 18.85 5.88
C THR A 178 6.81 17.43 5.34
N VAL A 179 5.61 16.83 5.34
CA VAL A 179 5.40 15.43 4.98
C VAL A 179 5.53 15.19 3.48
N LEU A 180 5.01 16.07 2.63
CA LEU A 180 5.02 15.83 1.17
C LEU A 180 6.44 15.74 0.60
N PRO A 181 7.39 16.63 0.94
CA PRO A 181 8.80 16.46 0.53
C PRO A 181 9.45 15.21 1.11
N LEU A 182 9.16 14.86 2.37
CA LEU A 182 9.66 13.63 2.99
C LEU A 182 9.13 12.39 2.26
N ALA A 183 7.83 12.29 2.04
CA ALA A 183 7.20 11.20 1.33
C ALA A 183 7.74 11.06 -0.10
N HIS A 184 7.97 12.18 -0.78
CA HIS A 184 8.64 12.20 -2.07
C HIS A 184 10.06 11.64 -2.01
N SER A 185 10.84 11.97 -0.97
CA SER A 185 12.18 11.38 -0.78
C SER A 185 12.18 9.90 -0.38
N ARG A 186 11.04 9.39 0.13
CA ARG A 186 10.85 7.97 0.48
C ARG A 186 10.29 7.14 -0.68
N ALA A 187 9.69 7.76 -1.68
CA ALA A 187 9.16 7.09 -2.86
C ALA A 187 10.26 6.84 -3.89
N GLU A 188 10.54 5.58 -4.20
CA GLU A 188 11.57 5.24 -5.19
C GLU A 188 11.04 5.35 -6.62
N ASN A 189 9.77 4.97 -6.84
CA ASN A 189 9.17 4.93 -8.18
C ASN A 189 7.89 5.76 -8.29
N LEU A 190 6.99 5.69 -7.30
CA LEU A 190 5.68 6.32 -7.35
C LEU A 190 5.30 6.95 -6.01
N LEU A 191 4.88 8.21 -6.08
CA LEU A 191 4.21 8.93 -4.99
C LEU A 191 2.76 9.18 -5.42
N ILE A 192 1.80 8.63 -4.69
CA ILE A 192 0.38 8.95 -4.84
C ILE A 192 0.00 9.90 -3.71
N VAL A 193 -0.66 11.01 -4.02
CA VAL A 193 -1.16 11.96 -3.02
C VAL A 193 -2.67 12.07 -3.15
N CYS A 194 -3.39 11.75 -2.08
CA CYS A 194 -4.84 11.82 -1.98
C CYS A 194 -5.23 13.03 -1.13
N GLY A 195 -6.00 13.97 -1.68
CA GLY A 195 -6.45 15.15 -0.94
C GLY A 195 -6.74 16.37 -1.83
N ASP A 196 -6.89 17.55 -1.21
CA ASP A 196 -7.26 18.78 -1.92
C ASP A 196 -6.13 19.21 -2.89
N PRO A 197 -6.38 19.21 -4.21
CA PRO A 197 -5.40 19.64 -5.21
C PRO A 197 -4.83 21.04 -4.95
N LYS A 198 -5.63 21.98 -4.43
CA LYS A 198 -5.16 23.34 -4.16
C LYS A 198 -4.12 23.35 -3.04
N LYS A 199 -4.39 22.65 -1.94
CA LYS A 199 -3.46 22.51 -0.81
C LYS A 199 -2.18 21.80 -1.24
N ILE A 200 -2.30 20.70 -1.98
CA ILE A 200 -1.16 19.90 -2.45
C ILE A 200 -0.30 20.69 -3.44
N ASN A 201 -0.91 21.36 -4.42
CA ASN A 201 -0.16 22.16 -5.40
C ASN A 201 0.47 23.41 -4.78
N SER A 202 -0.15 23.99 -3.76
CA SER A 202 0.46 25.10 -2.99
C SER A 202 1.76 24.64 -2.33
N VAL A 203 1.76 23.45 -1.72
CA VAL A 203 2.95 22.88 -1.08
C VAL A 203 4.01 22.45 -2.10
N LEU A 204 3.61 21.68 -3.12
CA LEU A 204 4.56 21.18 -4.14
C LEU A 204 5.12 22.31 -5.00
N GLY A 205 4.33 23.35 -5.26
CA GLY A 205 4.74 24.54 -6.02
C GLY A 205 5.56 25.55 -5.22
N ALA A 206 5.50 25.52 -3.88
CA ALA A 206 6.36 26.34 -3.02
C ALA A 206 7.80 25.80 -2.91
N GLY A 207 8.05 24.58 -3.40
CA GLY A 207 9.36 23.92 -3.37
C GLY A 207 10.13 23.92 -4.71
N VAL A 208 9.63 24.62 -5.74
CA VAL A 208 10.24 24.75 -7.07
C VAL A 208 10.75 26.16 -7.32
#